data_AF-A0A949GX87-F1
#
_entry.id   AF-A0A949GX87-F1
#
_cell.length_a   1.000
_cell.length_b   1.000
_cell.length_c   1.000
_cell.angle_alpha   90.00
_cell.angle_beta   90.00
_cell.angle_gamma   90.00
#
_symmetry.space_group_name_H-M   'P 1'
#
loop_
_entity.id
_entity.type
_entity.pdbx_description
1 polymer ?
#
loop_
_entity_poly.entity_id
_entity_poly.type
_entity_poly.pdbx_seq_one_letter_code
_entity_poly.pdbx_strand_id
1 'polypeptide(L)'
;MPNSTGRKVLTRLTKVFYEVIPPQYKTYCALTSRISYRVLRRFGHEASIVPCQLSLAIPNQVFLFGFIDPAPQAQWNGHAICTSDGYLFDAALAHCQKFVESIPDSLATPLAPPFATAIARTTLDQAANVALWWLPPPSGFDTALPDEPESLIEQFADRLFKRLLIL
;
A
#
# COMPACT_ATOMS: atom_id res chain seq x y z
N MET A 1 21.40 1.60 10.51
CA MET A 1 20.44 2.53 11.13
C MET A 1 19.48 1.80 12.06
N PRO A 2 19.95 1.15 13.14
CA PRO A 2 19.05 0.71 14.20
C PRO A 2 18.55 1.99 14.90
N ASN A 3 17.24 2.15 15.11
CA ASN A 3 16.58 3.27 15.83
C ASN A 3 15.94 4.39 14.98
N SER A 4 15.79 4.24 13.66
CA SER A 4 14.86 5.13 12.91
C SER A 4 13.42 4.81 13.31
N THR A 5 12.51 5.79 13.41
CA THR A 5 11.08 5.51 13.65
C THR A 5 10.46 4.86 12.41
N GLY A 6 9.40 4.04 12.55
CA GLY A 6 8.78 3.37 11.41
C GLY A 6 8.27 4.37 10.38
N ARG A 7 7.74 5.51 10.84
CA ARG A 7 7.43 6.66 9.97
C ARG A 7 8.60 7.09 9.09
N LYS A 8 9.82 7.20 9.62
CA LYS A 8 11.01 7.59 8.83
C LYS A 8 11.36 6.53 7.79
N VAL A 9 11.26 5.26 8.15
CA VAL A 9 11.47 4.14 7.20
C VAL A 9 10.43 4.21 6.09
N LEU A 10 9.15 4.37 6.43
CA LEU A 10 8.04 4.49 5.47
C LEU A 10 8.19 5.69 4.53
N THR A 11 8.54 6.88 5.05
CA THR A 11 8.79 8.07 4.21
C THR A 11 9.98 7.90 3.28
N ARG A 12 10.96 7.06 3.64
CA ARG A 12 12.07 6.74 2.73
C ARG A 12 11.64 5.69 1.71
N LEU A 13 10.86 4.68 2.12
CA LEU A 13 10.29 3.68 1.23
C LEU A 13 9.52 4.35 0.09
N THR A 14 8.67 5.35 0.35
CA THR A 14 7.91 6.04 -0.72
C THR A 14 8.80 6.66 -1.80
N LYS A 15 10.07 6.97 -1.50
CA LYS A 15 11.00 7.58 -2.44
C LYS A 15 11.75 6.55 -3.28
N VAL A 16 12.06 5.39 -2.71
CA VAL A 16 12.97 4.42 -3.33
C VAL A 16 12.34 3.07 -3.65
N PHE A 17 11.05 2.87 -3.34
CA PHE A 17 10.37 1.59 -3.55
C PHE A 17 10.52 1.14 -5.01
N TYR A 18 10.11 2.00 -5.94
CA TYR A 18 10.16 1.72 -7.38
C TYR A 18 11.50 2.07 -8.05
N GLU A 19 12.52 2.50 -7.29
CA GLU A 19 13.92 2.42 -7.77
C GLU A 19 14.43 0.97 -7.74
N VAL A 20 13.86 0.14 -6.87
CA VAL A 20 14.31 -1.24 -6.63
C VAL A 20 13.34 -2.26 -7.21
N ILE A 21 12.03 -2.04 -7.03
CA ILE A 21 10.98 -2.96 -7.48
C ILE A 21 10.67 -2.67 -8.96
N PRO A 22 10.69 -3.69 -9.83
CA PRO A 22 10.35 -3.52 -11.23
C PRO A 22 8.92 -3.00 -11.47
N PRO A 23 8.70 -2.15 -12.48
CA PRO A 23 7.39 -1.53 -12.73
C PRO A 23 6.23 -2.52 -12.96
N GLN A 24 6.50 -3.73 -13.45
CA GLN A 24 5.43 -4.72 -13.67
C GLN A 24 4.71 -5.14 -12.38
N TYR A 25 5.31 -4.90 -11.21
CA TYR A 25 4.71 -5.23 -9.92
C TYR A 25 3.89 -4.08 -9.29
N LYS A 26 3.77 -2.94 -9.98
CA LYS A 26 3.03 -1.75 -9.51
C LYS A 26 1.56 -1.98 -9.19
N THR A 27 0.99 -3.07 -9.69
CA THR A 27 -0.41 -3.45 -9.53
C THR A 27 -0.61 -4.65 -8.59
N TYR A 28 0.48 -5.19 -8.01
CA TYR A 28 0.48 -6.41 -7.19
C TYR A 28 0.51 -6.03 -5.70
N CYS A 29 -0.66 -5.70 -5.15
CA CYS A 29 -0.80 -5.19 -3.78
C CYS A 29 -0.35 -6.19 -2.70
N ALA A 30 -0.66 -7.48 -2.86
CA ALA A 30 -0.24 -8.53 -1.93
C ALA A 30 1.30 -8.68 -1.91
N LEU A 31 1.94 -8.86 -3.07
CA LEU A 31 3.41 -8.90 -3.20
C LEU A 31 4.09 -7.68 -2.58
N THR A 32 3.69 -6.47 -3.00
CA THR A 32 4.32 -5.23 -2.55
C THR A 32 4.13 -4.97 -1.06
N SER A 33 2.98 -5.36 -0.50
CA SER A 33 2.73 -5.31 0.95
C SER A 33 3.61 -6.30 1.72
N ARG A 34 3.79 -7.52 1.21
CA ARG A 34 4.69 -8.53 1.82
C ARG A 34 6.15 -8.08 1.80
N ILE A 35 6.61 -7.49 0.69
CA ILE A 35 7.96 -6.88 0.61
C ILE A 35 8.11 -5.79 1.67
N SER A 36 7.15 -4.87 1.76
CA SER A 36 7.17 -3.76 2.71
C SER A 36 7.17 -4.25 4.17
N TYR A 37 6.35 -5.25 4.47
CA TYR A 37 6.32 -5.93 5.76
C TYR A 37 7.70 -6.47 6.13
N ARG A 38 8.35 -7.23 5.24
CA ARG A 38 9.70 -7.80 5.49
C ARG A 38 10.74 -6.72 5.75
N VAL A 39 10.72 -5.63 4.97
CA VAL A 39 11.65 -4.51 5.17
C VAL A 39 11.45 -3.87 6.55
N LEU A 40 10.21 -3.59 6.94
CA LEU A 40 9.90 -2.97 8.25
C LEU A 40 10.32 -3.87 9.42
N ARG A 41 10.03 -5.18 9.34
CA ARG A 41 10.48 -6.15 10.35
C ARG A 41 12.00 -6.18 10.49
N ARG A 42 12.75 -6.06 9.39
CA ARG A 42 14.24 -5.99 9.43
C ARG A 42 14.79 -4.73 10.06
N PHE A 43 14.04 -3.62 10.03
CA PHE A 43 14.38 -2.42 10.79
C PHE A 43 13.92 -2.48 12.25
N GLY A 44 13.28 -3.58 12.68
CA GLY A 44 12.83 -3.79 14.05
C GLY A 44 11.46 -3.19 14.36
N HIS A 45 10.66 -2.86 13.34
CA HIS A 45 9.31 -2.34 13.53
C HIS A 45 8.28 -3.46 13.56
N GLU A 46 7.24 -3.29 14.36
CA GLU A 46 6.01 -4.07 14.21
C GLU A 46 5.34 -3.68 12.89
N ALA A 47 4.92 -4.69 12.14
CA ALA A 47 4.29 -4.50 10.85
C ALA A 47 3.13 -5.49 10.70
N SER A 48 2.13 -5.13 9.90
CA SER A 48 1.00 -6.01 9.59
C SER A 48 0.55 -5.77 8.16
N ILE A 49 0.05 -6.81 7.50
CA ILE A 49 -0.58 -6.69 6.19
C ILE A 49 -2.09 -6.66 6.40
N VAL A 50 -2.74 -5.65 5.87
CA VAL A 50 -4.18 -5.41 6.08
C VAL A 50 -4.88 -5.49 4.73
N PRO A 51 -5.77 -6.47 4.51
CA PRO A 51 -6.68 -6.44 3.37
C PRO A 51 -7.66 -5.27 3.54
N CYS A 52 -7.91 -4.54 2.47
CA CYS A 52 -8.76 -3.35 2.46
C CYS A 52 -9.39 -3.14 1.08
N GLN A 53 -10.39 -2.27 1.00
CA GLN A 53 -10.89 -1.72 -0.25
C GLN A 53 -10.32 -0.31 -0.42
N LEU A 54 -9.72 -0.03 -1.57
CA LEU A 54 -9.22 1.30 -1.90
C LEU A 54 -10.29 2.09 -2.65
N SER A 55 -10.52 3.33 -2.25
CA SER A 55 -11.45 4.24 -2.89
C SER A 55 -10.72 5.50 -3.33
N LEU A 56 -10.76 5.81 -4.62
CA LEU A 56 -10.35 7.08 -5.20
C LEU A 56 -11.57 7.97 -5.40
N ALA A 57 -11.63 9.06 -4.64
CA ALA A 57 -12.64 10.10 -4.80
C ALA A 57 -12.05 11.25 -5.63
N ILE A 58 -12.76 11.66 -6.68
CA ILE A 58 -12.50 12.83 -7.52
C ILE A 58 -13.79 13.65 -7.65
N PRO A 59 -13.79 14.85 -8.27
CA PRO A 59 -15.02 15.62 -8.44
C PRO A 59 -16.11 14.79 -9.13
N ASN A 60 -17.25 14.63 -8.45
CA ASN A 60 -18.46 13.93 -8.91
C ASN A 60 -18.32 12.42 -9.17
N GLN A 61 -17.19 11.78 -8.86
CA GLN A 61 -16.99 10.35 -9.10
C GLN A 61 -16.19 9.67 -8.00
N VAL A 62 -16.47 8.39 -7.77
CA VAL A 62 -15.73 7.51 -6.87
C VAL A 62 -15.40 6.23 -7.61
N PHE A 63 -14.13 5.84 -7.56
CA PHE A 63 -13.64 4.56 -8.08
C PHE A 63 -13.24 3.68 -6.92
N LEU A 64 -13.70 2.43 -6.94
CA LEU A 64 -13.33 1.43 -5.95
C LEU A 64 -12.31 0.46 -6.57
N PHE A 65 -11.42 -0.07 -5.74
CA PHE A 65 -10.45 -1.10 -6.11
C PHE A 65 -10.38 -2.16 -5.00
N GLY A 66 -10.44 -3.43 -5.40
CA GLY A 66 -10.50 -4.57 -4.50
C GLY A 66 -11.90 -4.78 -3.90
N PHE A 67 -12.28 -6.05 -3.75
CA PHE A 67 -13.57 -6.49 -3.20
C PHE A 67 -14.77 -5.91 -3.96
N ILE A 68 -14.77 -6.06 -5.29
CA ILE A 68 -15.84 -5.58 -6.18
C ILE A 68 -16.34 -6.75 -7.03
N ASP A 69 -17.65 -6.88 -7.17
CA ASP A 69 -18.26 -7.88 -8.04
C ASP A 69 -18.61 -7.31 -9.43
N PRO A 70 -18.40 -8.07 -10.51
CA PRO A 70 -17.74 -9.38 -10.52
C PRO A 70 -16.21 -9.25 -10.38
N ALA A 71 -15.60 -10.21 -9.69
CA ALA A 71 -14.14 -10.31 -9.59
C ALA A 71 -13.48 -10.45 -10.98
N PRO A 72 -12.33 -9.79 -11.23
CA PRO A 72 -11.51 -10.08 -12.41
C PRO A 72 -11.09 -11.56 -12.44
N GLN A 73 -11.19 -12.22 -13.60
CA GLN A 73 -10.73 -13.61 -13.73
C GLN A 73 -9.21 -13.71 -13.47
N ALA A 74 -8.83 -14.73 -12.68
CA ALA A 74 -7.44 -15.10 -12.36
C ALA A 74 -6.63 -14.12 -11.47
N GLN A 75 -7.27 -13.15 -10.80
CA GLN A 75 -6.62 -12.29 -9.82
C GLN A 75 -7.37 -12.32 -8.49
N TRP A 76 -6.63 -12.16 -7.39
CA TRP A 76 -7.24 -11.96 -6.08
C TRP A 76 -8.06 -10.66 -6.11
N ASN A 77 -9.35 -10.76 -5.77
CA ASN A 77 -10.27 -9.64 -5.79
C ASN A 77 -10.17 -8.80 -4.52
N GLY A 78 -8.98 -8.35 -4.16
CA GLY A 78 -8.73 -7.59 -2.95
C GLY A 78 -7.66 -6.52 -3.17
N HIS A 79 -7.58 -5.58 -2.22
CA HIS A 79 -6.42 -4.70 -2.09
C HIS A 79 -5.76 -4.95 -0.74
N ALA A 80 -4.44 -4.78 -0.67
CA ALA A 80 -3.67 -5.00 0.54
C ALA A 80 -2.68 -3.87 0.74
N ILE A 81 -2.53 -3.48 2.01
CA ILE A 81 -1.56 -2.48 2.45
C ILE A 81 -0.69 -3.04 3.56
N CYS A 82 0.45 -2.40 3.81
CA CYS A 82 1.28 -2.68 4.99
C CYS A 82 1.11 -1.55 6.02
N THR A 83 0.96 -1.89 7.29
CA THR A 83 0.84 -0.92 8.39
C THR A 83 1.95 -1.09 9.40
N SER A 84 2.47 0.02 9.93
CA SER A 84 3.50 0.03 10.97
C SER A 84 3.52 1.37 11.71
N ASP A 85 3.72 1.34 13.03
CA ASP A 85 3.90 2.52 13.88
C ASP A 85 2.84 3.63 13.69
N GLY A 86 1.56 3.25 13.52
CA GLY A 86 0.45 4.20 13.34
C GLY A 86 0.32 4.78 11.93
N TYR A 87 1.04 4.24 10.96
CA TYR A 87 0.97 4.61 9.54
C TYR A 87 0.62 3.39 8.70
N LEU A 88 0.04 3.64 7.53
CA LEU A 88 0.04 2.69 6.42
C LEU A 88 1.08 3.08 5.36
N PHE A 89 1.42 2.10 4.56
CA PHE A 89 2.14 2.20 3.32
C PHE A 89 1.43 1.39 2.25
N ASP A 90 1.16 2.05 1.14
CA ASP A 90 0.56 1.46 -0.05
C ASP A 90 1.49 1.72 -1.23
N ALA A 91 1.94 0.65 -1.88
CA ALA A 91 2.75 0.73 -3.09
C ALA A 91 2.00 0.30 -4.35
N ALA A 92 0.72 -0.04 -4.27
CA ALA A 92 -0.05 -0.55 -5.41
C ALA A 92 -1.06 0.49 -5.93
N LEU A 93 -0.65 1.76 -5.99
CA LEU A 93 -1.51 2.88 -6.39
C LEU A 93 -1.56 3.13 -7.91
N ALA A 94 -0.77 2.41 -8.70
CA ALA A 94 -0.70 2.62 -10.15
C ALA A 94 -2.04 2.36 -10.87
N HIS A 95 -2.93 1.54 -10.31
CA HIS A 95 -4.29 1.37 -10.85
C HIS A 95 -5.09 2.67 -10.86
N CYS A 96 -4.85 3.55 -9.90
CA CYS A 96 -5.52 4.84 -9.77
C CYS A 96 -5.03 5.87 -10.81
N GLN A 97 -3.81 5.72 -11.33
CA GLN A 97 -3.21 6.65 -12.30
C GLN A 97 -3.96 6.68 -13.63
N LYS A 98 -4.75 5.64 -13.95
CA LYS A 98 -5.65 5.62 -15.10
C LYS A 98 -6.74 6.70 -15.03
N PHE A 99 -7.07 7.16 -13.82
CA PHE A 99 -8.11 8.15 -13.56
C PHE A 99 -7.51 9.51 -13.20
N VAL A 100 -6.38 9.52 -12.50
CA VAL A 100 -5.65 10.74 -12.11
C VAL A 100 -4.14 10.49 -12.19
N GLU A 101 -3.50 11.01 -13.24
CA GLU A 101 -2.08 10.77 -13.54
C GLU A 101 -1.12 11.21 -12.40
N SER A 102 -1.50 12.24 -11.63
CA SER A 102 -0.67 12.78 -10.55
C SER A 102 -0.61 11.90 -9.30
N ILE A 103 -1.32 10.77 -9.25
CA ILE A 103 -1.28 9.85 -8.11
C ILE A 103 0.10 9.18 -8.04
N PRO A 104 0.81 9.26 -6.90
CA PRO A 104 2.13 8.66 -6.77
C PRO A 104 2.03 7.13 -6.84
N ASP A 105 3.11 6.48 -7.29
CA ASP A 105 3.18 5.02 -7.33
C ASP A 105 3.07 4.38 -5.94
N SER A 106 3.53 5.09 -4.90
CA SER A 106 3.45 4.66 -3.52
C SER A 106 3.22 5.84 -2.57
N LEU A 107 2.61 5.56 -1.43
CA LEU A 107 2.27 6.55 -0.42
C LEU A 107 2.41 5.97 0.99
N ALA A 108 2.83 6.80 1.93
CA ALA A 108 2.65 6.56 3.36
C ALA A 108 1.72 7.63 3.96
N THR A 109 0.75 7.23 4.77
CA THR A 109 -0.19 8.15 5.43
C THR A 109 -0.54 7.66 6.84
N PRO A 110 -0.86 8.54 7.80
CA PRO A 110 -1.29 8.10 9.13
C PRO A 110 -2.55 7.23 9.05
N LEU A 111 -2.64 6.27 9.97
CA LEU A 111 -3.89 5.55 10.22
C LEU A 111 -4.93 6.51 10.80
N ALA A 112 -6.20 6.23 10.53
CA ALA A 112 -7.31 6.96 11.12
C ALA A 112 -7.37 6.70 12.64
N PRO A 113 -7.94 7.63 13.44
CA PRO A 113 -8.14 7.41 14.85
C PRO A 113 -9.10 6.22 15.11
N PRO A 114 -9.08 5.65 16.32
CA PRO A 114 -10.07 4.65 16.72
C PRO A 114 -11.50 5.08 16.41
N PHE A 115 -12.36 4.13 16.05
CA PHE A 115 -13.77 4.33 15.68
C PHE A 115 -14.04 5.06 14.35
N ALA A 116 -13.00 5.41 13.59
CA ALA A 116 -13.18 5.84 12.21
C ALA A 116 -13.71 4.69 11.34
N THR A 117 -14.52 5.04 10.32
CA THR A 117 -15.05 4.07 9.35
C THR A 117 -14.00 3.65 8.31
N ALA A 118 -13.02 4.52 8.04
CA ALA A 118 -11.90 4.23 7.16
C ALA A 118 -10.68 3.81 7.98
N ILE A 119 -9.84 2.93 7.42
CA ILE A 119 -8.52 2.59 7.93
C ILE A 119 -7.61 3.81 7.86
N ALA A 120 -7.68 4.55 6.76
CA ALA A 120 -6.99 5.83 6.57
C ALA A 120 -7.62 6.63 5.44
N ARG A 121 -7.24 7.91 5.38
CA ARG A 121 -7.57 8.82 4.29
C ARG A 121 -6.39 9.74 4.01
N THR A 122 -6.18 10.06 2.74
CA THR A 122 -5.32 11.18 2.34
C THR A 122 -6.03 12.03 1.29
N THR A 123 -5.80 13.35 1.33
CA THR A 123 -6.16 14.24 0.22
C THR A 123 -4.87 14.55 -0.54
N LEU A 124 -4.83 14.16 -1.82
CA LEU A 124 -3.68 14.36 -2.69
C LEU A 124 -3.66 15.76 -3.30
N ASP A 125 -4.85 16.27 -3.66
CA ASP A 125 -5.04 17.63 -4.17
C ASP A 125 -6.32 18.21 -3.57
N GLN A 126 -6.16 19.25 -2.75
CA GLN A 126 -7.28 19.94 -2.11
C GLN A 126 -8.09 20.78 -3.11
N ALA A 127 -7.44 21.40 -4.10
CA ALA A 127 -8.12 22.24 -5.08
C ALA A 127 -8.90 21.39 -6.07
N ALA A 128 -8.33 20.26 -6.49
CA ALA A 128 -8.98 19.31 -7.39
C ALA A 128 -9.88 18.28 -6.66
N ASN A 129 -9.99 18.33 -5.33
CA ASN A 129 -10.75 17.39 -4.50
C ASN A 129 -10.41 15.90 -4.78
N VAL A 130 -9.12 15.61 -4.95
CA VAL A 130 -8.63 14.24 -5.16
C VAL A 130 -8.23 13.64 -3.81
N ALA A 131 -8.89 12.55 -3.43
CA ALA A 131 -8.63 11.86 -2.16
C ALA A 131 -8.60 10.33 -2.33
N LEU A 132 -7.72 9.70 -1.55
CA LEU A 132 -7.69 8.25 -1.40
C LEU A 132 -8.21 7.86 -0.02
N TRP A 133 -9.00 6.80 0.03
CA TRP A 133 -9.54 6.23 1.24
C TRP A 133 -9.25 4.74 1.25
N TRP A 134 -8.71 4.24 2.36
CA TRP A 134 -8.56 2.81 2.60
C TRP A 134 -9.68 2.41 3.55
N LEU A 135 -10.59 1.59 3.06
CA LEU A 135 -11.79 1.14 3.77
C LEU A 135 -11.60 -0.33 4.21
N PRO A 136 -12.21 -0.76 5.31
CA PRO A 136 -12.32 -2.18 5.61
C PRO A 136 -12.93 -2.96 4.43
N PRO A 137 -12.56 -4.23 4.22
CA PRO A 137 -13.22 -5.06 3.23
C PRO A 137 -14.74 -5.11 3.47
N PRO A 138 -15.57 -5.04 2.42
CA PRO A 138 -17.01 -5.25 2.57
C PRO A 138 -17.33 -6.63 3.14
N SER A 139 -18.43 -6.74 3.87
CA SER A 139 -18.86 -8.02 4.45
C SER A 139 -19.15 -9.05 3.36
N GLY A 140 -18.74 -10.30 3.59
CA GLY A 140 -18.99 -11.42 2.67
C GLY A 140 -17.88 -11.70 1.65
N PHE A 141 -16.85 -10.84 1.56
CA PHE A 141 -15.68 -11.11 0.72
C PHE A 141 -14.64 -11.98 1.43
N ASP A 142 -13.96 -12.83 0.67
CA ASP A 142 -12.77 -13.55 1.14
C ASP A 142 -11.58 -12.59 1.23
N THR A 143 -11.06 -12.43 2.44
CA THR A 143 -9.96 -11.52 2.75
C THR A 143 -8.61 -12.23 2.87
N ALA A 144 -8.57 -13.55 2.61
CA ALA A 144 -7.33 -14.31 2.60
C ALA A 144 -6.40 -13.74 1.52
N LEU A 145 -5.20 -13.32 1.94
CA LEU A 145 -4.18 -12.85 1.00
C LEU A 145 -3.70 -14.02 0.14
N PRO A 146 -3.47 -13.80 -1.17
CA PRO A 146 -2.89 -14.82 -2.02
C PRO A 146 -1.46 -15.15 -1.56
N ASP A 147 -1.03 -16.35 -1.92
CA ASP A 147 0.38 -16.72 -1.85
C ASP A 147 1.16 -15.93 -2.91
N GLU A 148 2.37 -15.54 -2.52
CA GLU A 148 3.29 -14.79 -3.36
C GLU A 148 4.66 -15.48 -3.30
N PRO A 149 5.47 -15.45 -4.38
CA PRO A 149 6.74 -16.17 -4.38
C PRO A 149 7.70 -15.64 -3.30
N GLU A 150 7.98 -16.46 -2.28
CA GLU A 150 8.82 -16.06 -1.15
C GLU A 150 10.23 -15.63 -1.58
N SER A 151 10.79 -16.28 -2.61
CA SER A 151 12.08 -15.90 -3.18
C SER A 151 12.08 -14.47 -3.75
N LEU A 152 10.96 -14.04 -4.34
CA LEU A 152 10.79 -12.70 -4.89
C LEU A 152 10.64 -11.67 -3.77
N ILE A 153 9.86 -12.02 -2.73
CA ILE A 153 9.68 -11.19 -1.53
C ILE A 153 11.02 -10.92 -0.86
N GLU A 154 11.79 -11.96 -0.54
CA GLU A 154 13.08 -11.83 0.15
C GLU A 154 14.09 -11.09 -0.71
N GLN A 155 14.16 -11.38 -2.02
CA GLN A 155 15.06 -10.68 -2.93
C GLN A 155 14.83 -9.17 -2.94
N PHE A 156 13.58 -8.71 -3.08
CA PHE A 156 13.29 -7.28 -3.13
C PHE A 156 13.35 -6.63 -1.74
N ALA A 157 12.99 -7.35 -0.68
CA ALA A 157 13.15 -6.87 0.69
C ALA A 157 14.63 -6.64 1.02
N ASP A 158 15.52 -7.57 0.64
CA ASP A 158 16.99 -7.44 0.77
C ASP A 158 17.51 -6.18 0.07
N ARG A 159 17.11 -6.00 -1.20
CA ARG A 159 17.59 -4.88 -2.02
C ARG A 159 17.08 -3.55 -1.49
N LEU A 160 15.81 -3.46 -1.10
CA LEU A 160 15.25 -2.26 -0.49
C LEU A 160 15.91 -1.94 0.84
N PHE A 161 16.10 -2.94 1.70
CA PHE A 161 16.77 -2.75 2.98
C PHE A 161 18.17 -2.16 2.80
N LYS A 162 18.99 -2.72 1.89
CA LYS A 162 20.30 -2.18 1.54
C LYS A 162 20.22 -0.77 0.97
N ARG A 163 19.25 -0.50 0.08
CA ARG A 163 19.03 0.83 -0.50
C ARG A 163 18.68 1.87 0.55
N LEU A 164 17.90 1.51 1.57
CA LEU A 164 17.48 2.40 2.65
C LEU A 164 18.61 2.72 3.64
N LEU A 165 19.62 1.86 3.77
CA LEU A 165 20.78 2.08 4.63
C LEU A 165 21.77 3.12 4.08
N ILE A 166 21.72 3.39 2.77
CA ILE A 166 22.61 4.35 2.09
C ILE A 166 21.94 5.71 1.81
N LEU A 167 20.71 5.92 2.31
CA LEU A 167 19.95 7.19 2.27
C LEU A 167 19.99 7.89 3.62
#